data_AF-A0AAD8E9P9-F1
#
_entry.id   AF-A0AAD8E9P9-F1
#
_cell.length_a   1.000
_cell.length_b   1.000
_cell.length_c   1.000
_cell.angle_alpha   90.00
_cell.angle_beta   90.00
_cell.angle_gamma   90.00
#
_symmetry.space_group_name_H-M   'P 1'
#
loop_
_entity.id
_entity.type
_entity.pdbx_description
1 polymer ?
#
loop_
_entity_poly.entity_id
_entity_poly.type
_entity_poly.pdbx_seq_one_letter_code
_entity_poly.pdbx_strand_id
1 'polypeptide(L)'
;MGSIFWDAQGCILVEFLEPGQTIYAARYIQTLVKLRRALHDKRPGRKIILQHDNARPHTARATVEKIRTFGWETLPHPPYSPDLAPSDYHLFGSVKEQMRGQR
;
A
#
# COMPACT_ATOMS: atom_id res chain seq x y z
N MET A 1 3.19 5.81 -11.87
CA MET A 1 3.30 5.60 -10.41
C MET A 1 2.74 4.22 -10.09
N GLY A 2 3.43 3.41 -9.29
CA GLY A 2 2.97 2.07 -8.90
C GLY A 2 2.65 2.01 -7.40
N SER A 3 1.66 1.21 -7.03
CA SER A 3 1.34 0.84 -5.65
C SER A 3 1.56 -0.66 -5.47
N ILE A 4 2.23 -1.06 -4.40
CA ILE A 4 2.50 -2.45 -4.07
C ILE A 4 2.08 -2.72 -2.63
N PHE A 5 1.41 -3.86 -2.41
CA PHE A 5 1.05 -4.37 -1.11
C PHE A 5 1.58 -5.80 -0.99
N TRP A 6 2.25 -6.07 0.13
CA TRP A 6 2.94 -7.32 0.38
C TRP A 6 2.99 -7.60 1.89
N ASP A 7 3.25 -8.85 2.24
CA ASP A 7 3.53 -9.29 3.61
C ASP A 7 4.74 -10.22 3.64
N ALA A 8 5.05 -10.82 4.79
CA ALA A 8 6.17 -11.75 4.93
C ALA A 8 6.07 -13.01 4.03
N GLN A 9 4.88 -13.32 3.50
CA GLN A 9 4.66 -14.41 2.54
C GLN A 9 4.70 -13.93 1.07
N GLY A 10 5.04 -12.66 0.84
CA GLY A 10 5.26 -12.09 -0.48
C GLY A 10 4.16 -11.15 -0.97
N CYS A 11 4.13 -10.93 -2.29
CA CYS A 11 3.32 -9.90 -2.92
C CYS A 11 1.82 -10.27 -2.97
N ILE A 12 0.97 -9.35 -2.51
CA ILE A 12 -0.49 -9.50 -2.48
C ILE A 12 -1.11 -8.80 -3.69
N LEU A 13 -0.77 -7.54 -3.92
CA LEU A 13 -1.33 -6.72 -5.01
C LEU A 13 -0.27 -5.75 -5.53
N VAL A 14 -0.17 -5.63 -6.86
CA VAL A 14 0.55 -4.55 -7.55
C VAL A 14 -0.43 -3.86 -8.47
N GLU A 15 -0.48 -2.53 -8.42
CA GLU A 15 -1.29 -1.71 -9.31
C GLU A 15 -0.45 -0.58 -9.88
N PHE A 16 -0.40 -0.49 -11.21
CA PHE A 16 0.24 0.63 -11.91
C PHE A 16 -0.82 1.62 -12.36
N LEU A 17 -0.55 2.90 -12.15
CA LEU A 17 -1.32 3.98 -12.74
C LEU A 17 -0.80 4.29 -14.13
N GLU A 18 -1.69 4.77 -14.98
CA GLU A 18 -1.32 5.35 -16.26
C GLU A 18 -0.36 6.53 -16.05
N PRO A 19 0.55 6.78 -17.01
CA PRO A 19 1.47 7.91 -16.96
C PRO A 19 0.74 9.24 -16.71
N GLY A 20 1.25 10.06 -15.79
CA GLY A 20 0.69 11.37 -15.46
C GLY A 20 -0.47 11.37 -14.45
N GLN A 21 -1.01 10.21 -14.05
CA GLN A 21 -2.05 10.16 -13.04
C GLN A 21 -1.50 10.26 -11.60
N THR A 22 -2.20 11.02 -10.76
CA THR A 22 -1.89 11.18 -9.33
C THR A 22 -2.88 10.40 -8.46
N ILE A 23 -2.41 9.81 -7.36
CA ILE A 23 -3.29 9.11 -6.41
C ILE A 23 -4.04 10.14 -5.57
N TYR A 24 -5.34 10.24 -5.78
CA TYR A 24 -6.27 10.90 -4.87
C TYR A 24 -6.88 9.88 -3.90
N ALA A 25 -7.48 10.35 -2.81
CA ALA A 25 -8.12 9.49 -1.81
C ALA A 25 -9.14 8.51 -2.43
N ALA A 26 -9.96 8.97 -3.37
CA ALA A 26 -10.94 8.11 -4.06
C ALA A 26 -10.29 6.95 -4.81
N ARG A 27 -9.14 7.19 -5.47
CA ARG A 27 -8.40 6.13 -6.17
C ARG A 27 -7.77 5.16 -5.18
N TYR A 28 -7.17 5.68 -4.10
CA TYR A 28 -6.61 4.83 -3.06
C TYR A 28 -7.68 3.91 -2.44
N ILE A 29 -8.89 4.42 -2.19
CA ILE A 29 -10.03 3.62 -1.74
C ILE A 29 -10.36 2.49 -2.72
N GLN A 30 -10.34 2.73 -4.03
CA GLN A 30 -10.54 1.68 -5.03
C GLN A 30 -9.45 0.60 -4.96
N THR A 31 -8.19 1.01 -4.79
CA THR A 31 -7.08 0.09 -4.58
C THR A 31 -7.26 -0.73 -3.30
N LEU A 32 -7.73 -0.14 -2.20
CA LEU A 32 -8.04 -0.89 -0.96
C LEU A 32 -9.16 -1.91 -1.15
N VAL A 33 -10.17 -1.61 -1.98
CA VAL A 33 -11.23 -2.57 -2.33
C VAL A 33 -10.66 -3.76 -3.10
N LYS A 34 -9.77 -3.52 -4.08
CA LYS A 34 -9.06 -4.59 -4.80
C LYS A 34 -8.17 -5.40 -3.86
N LEU A 35 -7.44 -4.72 -2.96
CA LEU A 35 -6.59 -5.34 -1.95
C LEU A 35 -7.40 -6.25 -1.03
N ARG A 36 -8.60 -5.84 -0.60
CA ARG A 36 -9.47 -6.66 0.24
C ARG A 36 -9.84 -7.98 -0.45
N ARG A 37 -10.16 -7.94 -1.75
CA ARG A 37 -10.44 -9.15 -2.54
C ARG A 37 -9.19 -10.04 -2.62
N ALA A 38 -8.04 -9.47 -2.97
CA ALA A 38 -6.79 -10.21 -3.04
C ALA A 38 -6.38 -10.84 -1.69
N LEU A 39 -6.60 -10.13 -0.57
CA LEU A 39 -6.37 -10.64 0.78
C LEU A 39 -7.30 -11.79 1.14
N HIS A 40 -8.57 -11.70 0.77
CA HIS A 40 -9.54 -12.78 1.00
C HIS A 40 -9.07 -14.08 0.33
N ASP A 41 -8.56 -13.99 -0.89
CA ASP A 41 -8.16 -15.17 -1.67
C ASP A 41 -6.77 -15.69 -1.24
N LYS A 42 -5.80 -14.80 -1.03
CA LYS A 42 -4.41 -15.17 -0.74
C LYS A 42 -4.11 -15.40 0.74
N ARG A 43 -4.90 -14.81 1.64
CA ARG A 43 -4.69 -14.78 3.11
C ARG A 43 -6.02 -14.97 3.87
N PRO A 44 -6.77 -16.06 3.61
CA PRO A 44 -8.07 -16.26 4.25
C PRO A 44 -7.96 -16.33 5.78
N GLY A 45 -8.93 -15.72 6.47
CA GLY A 45 -9.07 -15.80 7.93
C GLY A 45 -8.03 -15.02 8.75
N ARG A 46 -7.15 -14.23 8.13
CA ARG A 46 -6.15 -13.44 8.86
C ARG A 46 -6.68 -12.07 9.30
N LYS A 47 -6.33 -11.68 10.53
CA LYS A 47 -6.49 -10.29 10.98
C LYS A 47 -5.49 -9.41 10.22
N ILE A 48 -5.95 -8.28 9.71
CA ILE A 48 -5.16 -7.37 8.89
C ILE A 48 -4.74 -6.15 9.71
N ILE A 49 -3.43 -5.93 9.77
CA ILE A 49 -2.82 -4.69 10.24
C ILE A 49 -2.15 -4.05 9.02
N LEU A 50 -2.64 -2.87 8.63
CA LEU A 50 -2.15 -2.12 7.48
C LEU A 50 -1.09 -1.12 7.92
N GLN A 51 0.09 -1.23 7.34
CA GLN A 51 1.13 -0.21 7.43
C GLN A 51 1.18 0.58 6.11
N HIS A 52 1.12 1.90 6.21
CA HIS A 52 1.34 2.83 5.11
C HIS A 52 1.85 4.17 5.66
N ASP A 53 2.42 5.02 4.80
CA ASP A 53 2.88 6.35 5.18
C ASP A 53 1.71 7.34 5.37
N ASN A 54 2.02 8.50 5.93
CA ASN A 54 1.03 9.55 6.23
C ASN A 54 0.66 10.44 5.02
N ALA A 55 0.82 9.94 3.79
CA ALA A 55 0.46 10.70 2.59
C ALA A 55 -1.01 11.17 2.66
N ARG A 56 -1.30 12.35 2.09
CA ARG A 56 -2.64 12.97 2.15
C ARG A 56 -3.79 12.03 1.73
N PRO A 57 -3.66 11.20 0.68
CA PRO A 57 -4.69 10.22 0.31
C PRO A 57 -4.93 9.13 1.37
N HIS A 58 -3.90 8.77 2.14
CA HIS A 58 -3.93 7.72 3.15
C HIS A 58 -4.59 8.20 4.45
N THR A 59 -4.35 9.47 4.81
CA THR A 59 -4.89 10.10 6.02
C THR A 59 -6.24 10.80 5.79
N ALA A 60 -6.71 10.89 4.55
CA ALA A 60 -8.02 11.44 4.22
C ALA A 60 -9.14 10.72 4.98
N ARG A 61 -10.11 11.49 5.49
CA ARG A 61 -11.24 10.96 6.30
C ARG A 61 -11.94 9.77 5.63
N ALA A 62 -12.26 9.90 4.34
CA ALA A 62 -12.92 8.84 3.58
C ALA A 62 -12.09 7.54 3.52
N THR A 63 -10.77 7.65 3.45
CA THR A 63 -9.86 6.50 3.43
C THR A 63 -9.84 5.82 4.80
N VAL A 64 -9.68 6.59 5.88
CA VAL A 64 -9.67 6.07 7.26
C VAL A 64 -10.99 5.39 7.58
N GLU A 65 -12.12 6.00 7.20
CA GLU A 65 -13.45 5.38 7.33
C GLU A 65 -13.53 4.08 6.54
N LYS A 66 -13.02 4.05 5.31
CA LYS A 66 -13.02 2.82 4.51
C LYS A 66 -12.22 1.69 5.16
N ILE A 67 -11.03 1.97 5.67
CA ILE A 67 -10.18 0.99 6.37
C ILE A 67 -10.93 0.45 7.61
N ARG A 68 -11.62 1.32 8.36
CA ARG A 68 -12.44 0.90 9.51
C ARG A 68 -13.62 0.01 9.09
N THR A 69 -14.34 0.34 8.01
CA THR A 69 -15.43 -0.54 7.50
C THR A 69 -14.93 -1.93 7.12
N PHE A 70 -13.65 -2.04 6.79
CA PHE A 70 -13.04 -3.32 6.49
C PHE A 70 -12.64 -4.13 7.73
N GLY A 71 -12.69 -3.54 8.93
CA GLY A 71 -12.23 -4.15 10.16
C GLY A 71 -10.70 -4.24 10.24
N TRP A 72 -9.99 -3.41 9.48
CA TRP A 72 -8.53 -3.37 9.47
C TRP A 72 -8.02 -2.39 10.51
N GLU A 73 -6.87 -2.70 11.09
CA GLU A 73 -6.15 -1.82 12.00
C GLU A 73 -5.05 -1.10 11.23
N THR A 74 -4.89 0.21 11.41
CA THR A 74 -3.77 0.96 10.81
C THR A 74 -2.64 1.07 11.82
N LEU A 75 -1.44 0.65 11.44
CA LEU A 75 -0.25 0.81 12.27
C LEU A 75 0.17 2.29 12.27
N PRO A 76 0.38 2.92 13.44
CA PRO A 76 0.89 4.28 13.50
C PRO A 76 2.25 4.39 12.79
N HIS A 77 2.40 5.38 11.92
CA HIS A 77 3.65 5.67 11.24
C HIS A 77 4.10 7.09 11.58
N PRO A 78 5.34 7.31 12.06
CA PRO A 78 5.85 8.64 12.31
C PRO A 78 6.13 9.40 10.99
N PRO A 79 6.03 10.75 10.97
CA PRO A 79 6.40 11.54 9.81
C PRO A 79 7.88 11.37 9.45
N TYR A 80 8.17 11.33 8.14
CA TYR A 80 9.54 11.30 7.59
C TYR A 80 10.39 10.11 8.04
N SER A 81 9.80 8.94 8.23
CA SER A 81 10.50 7.74 8.71
C SER A 81 10.51 6.59 7.69
N PRO A 82 11.16 6.78 6.52
CA PRO A 82 11.27 5.71 5.51
C PRO A 82 12.07 4.50 6.03
N ASP A 83 12.96 4.69 7.00
CA ASP A 83 13.68 3.63 7.71
C ASP A 83 12.76 2.69 8.50
N LEU A 84 11.55 3.14 8.83
CA LEU A 84 10.52 2.34 9.50
C LEU A 84 9.50 1.75 8.51
N ALA A 85 9.62 2.03 7.22
CA ALA A 85 8.75 1.52 6.18
C ALA A 85 9.45 0.39 5.38
N PRO A 86 9.06 -0.89 5.55
CA PRO A 86 9.63 -2.03 4.84
C PRO A 86 9.67 -1.86 3.31
N SER A 87 8.65 -1.21 2.75
CA SER A 87 8.63 -0.92 1.32
C SER A 87 9.79 -0.01 0.89
N ASP A 88 10.14 1.00 1.71
CA ASP A 88 11.18 1.97 1.38
C ASP A 88 12.59 1.44 1.65
N TYR A 89 12.85 0.88 2.83
CA TYR A 89 14.21 0.44 3.20
C TYR A 89 14.62 -0.90 2.58
N HIS A 90 13.67 -1.74 2.18
CA HIS A 90 13.97 -3.08 1.65
C HIS A 90 13.53 -3.23 0.19
N LEU A 91 12.23 -3.17 -0.06
CA LEU A 91 11.66 -3.55 -1.36
C LEU A 91 12.10 -2.62 -2.49
N PHE A 92 11.90 -1.31 -2.34
CA PHE A 92 12.20 -0.35 -3.39
C PHE A 92 13.69 -0.16 -3.65
N GLY A 93 14.55 -0.44 -2.67
CA GLY A 93 16.00 -0.49 -2.87
C GLY A 93 16.37 -1.52 -3.94
N SER A 94 15.90 -2.77 -3.77
CA SER A 94 16.16 -3.85 -4.73
C SER A 94 15.54 -3.59 -6.10
N VAL A 95 14.30 -3.08 -6.14
CA VAL A 95 13.62 -2.77 -7.40
C VAL A 95 14.37 -1.70 -8.20
N LYS A 96 14.87 -0.65 -7.53
CA LYS A 96 15.63 0.43 -8.21
C LYS A 96 16.92 -0.10 -8.84
N GLU A 97 17.65 -0.96 -8.16
CA GLU A 97 18.87 -1.56 -8.72
C GLU A 97 18.57 -2.42 -9.94
N GLN A 98 17.48 -3.20 -9.92
CA GLN A 98 17.08 -4.02 -11.07
C GLN A 98 16.62 -3.19 -12.27
N MET A 99 15.97 -2.05 -12.02
CA MET A 99 15.52 -1.12 -13.07
C MET A 99 16.64 -0.21 -13.57
N ARG A 100 17.82 -0.23 -12.93
CA ARG A 100 18.94 0.62 -13.30
C ARG A 100 19.40 0.28 -14.73
N GLY A 101 19.33 1.27 -15.61
CA GLY A 101 19.73 1.12 -17.02
C GLY A 101 18.63 0.59 -17.95
N GLN A 102 17.43 0.29 -17.44
CA GLN A 102 16.26 0.03 -18.27
C GLN A 102 15.55 1.37 -18.53
N ARG A 103 15.44 1.74 -19.81
CA ARG A 103 14.85 2.98 -20.29
C ARG A 103 13.53 2.70 -21.01
#